data_AF-A0A662PYR4-F1
#
_entry.id   AF-A0A662PYR4-F1
#
_cell.length_a   1.000
_cell.length_b   1.000
_cell.length_c   1.000
_cell.angle_alpha   90.00
_cell.angle_beta   90.00
_cell.angle_gamma   90.00
#
_symmetry.space_group_name_H-M   'P 1'
#
loop_
_entity.id
_entity.type
_entity.pdbx_description
1 polymer ?
#
loop_
_entity_poly.entity_id
_entity_poly.type
_entity_poly.pdbx_seq_one_letter_code
_entity_poly.pdbx_strand_id
1 'polypeptide(L)'
;MRKSVLSFLRRSGVQLPEKTVLNSLLKLSYLTEAQLEALLIELGSANLGRRLTFEEKAEIRGVSKGAYARTLRQAIENIKRSIYTIFLLEYLGVLGEEALSAILEAANLLKRGRVDESVRLISDVMPRDITA
;
A
#
# COMPACT_ATOMS: atom_id res chain seq x y z
N MET A 1 -12.01 -2.59 -6.77
CA MET A 1 -11.46 -3.94 -6.48
C MET A 1 -12.42 -4.99 -7.03
N ARG A 2 -11.91 -6.07 -7.62
CA ARG A 2 -12.68 -7.19 -8.16
C ARG A 2 -13.46 -7.90 -7.05
N LYS A 3 -14.67 -8.36 -7.37
CA LYS A 3 -15.52 -9.12 -6.44
C LYS A 3 -14.84 -10.41 -5.95
N SER A 4 -14.13 -11.12 -6.84
CA SER A 4 -13.36 -12.32 -6.50
C SER A 4 -12.32 -12.05 -5.42
N VAL A 5 -11.54 -10.98 -5.57
CA VAL A 5 -10.54 -10.53 -4.60
C VAL A 5 -11.20 -10.17 -3.27
N LEU A 6 -12.26 -9.36 -3.28
CA LEU A 6 -12.98 -9.01 -2.04
C LEU A 6 -13.51 -10.24 -1.30
N SER A 7 -14.08 -11.21 -2.04
CA SER A 7 -14.57 -12.45 -1.46
C SER A 7 -13.44 -13.29 -0.84
N PHE A 8 -12.28 -13.32 -1.48
CA PHE A 8 -11.10 -14.02 -0.99
C PHE A 8 -10.59 -13.39 0.30
N LEU A 9 -10.45 -12.06 0.34
CA LEU A 9 -9.95 -11.33 1.51
C LEU A 9 -10.84 -11.52 2.73
N ARG A 10 -12.16 -11.56 2.54
CA ARG A 10 -13.11 -11.88 3.62
C ARG A 10 -12.87 -13.29 4.18
N ARG A 11 -12.63 -14.29 3.31
CA ARG A 11 -12.36 -15.68 3.74
C ARG A 11 -10.98 -15.85 4.40
N SER A 12 -9.99 -15.04 4.02
CA SER A 12 -8.65 -15.08 4.61
C SER A 12 -8.51 -14.23 5.88
N GLY A 13 -9.60 -13.63 6.37
CA GLY A 13 -9.60 -12.81 7.58
C GLY A 13 -8.86 -11.47 7.43
N VAL A 14 -8.54 -11.05 6.20
CA VAL A 14 -7.93 -9.73 5.96
C VAL A 14 -8.99 -8.65 6.16
N GLN A 15 -8.78 -7.83 7.18
CA GLN A 15 -9.59 -6.64 7.41
C GLN A 15 -9.10 -5.51 6.50
N LEU A 16 -10.00 -5.00 5.66
CA LEU A 16 -9.72 -3.82 4.85
C LEU A 16 -10.02 -2.54 5.65
N PRO A 17 -9.17 -1.51 5.55
CA PRO A 17 -9.45 -0.22 6.15
C PRO A 17 -10.65 0.45 5.47
N GLU A 18 -11.05 1.61 6.00
CA GLU A 18 -12.13 2.40 5.44
C GLU A 18 -11.91 2.70 3.94
N LYS A 19 -12.95 2.50 3.12
CA LYS A 19 -12.86 2.56 1.66
C LYS A 19 -12.40 3.92 1.14
N THR A 20 -12.86 5.01 1.75
CA THR A 20 -12.52 6.38 1.32
C THR A 20 -11.03 6.63 1.50
N VAL A 21 -10.51 6.32 2.69
CA VAL A 21 -9.08 6.44 3.04
C VAL A 21 -8.23 5.57 2.13
N LEU A 22 -8.61 4.30 1.92
CA LEU A 22 -7.90 3.38 1.04
C LEU A 22 -7.78 3.94 -0.39
N ASN A 23 -8.87 4.47 -0.93
CA ASN A 23 -8.89 5.02 -2.29
C ASN A 23 -8.02 6.27 -2.40
N SER A 24 -8.04 7.16 -1.39
CA SER A 24 -7.20 8.35 -1.35
C SER A 24 -5.72 7.99 -1.30
N LEU A 25 -5.34 7.07 -0.41
CA LEU A 25 -3.95 6.58 -0.32
C LEU A 25 -3.50 5.92 -1.62
N LEU A 26 -4.36 5.10 -2.24
CA LEU A 26 -4.04 4.47 -3.51
C LEU A 26 -3.79 5.52 -4.60
N LYS A 27 -4.65 6.54 -4.70
CA LYS A 27 -4.54 7.61 -5.70
C LYS A 27 -3.25 8.43 -5.57
N LEU A 28 -2.76 8.63 -4.36
CA LEU A 28 -1.54 9.40 -4.08
C LEU A 28 -0.27 8.54 -4.09
N SER A 29 -0.41 7.21 -4.14
CA SER A 29 0.71 6.29 -4.15
C SER A 29 1.21 5.99 -5.57
N TYR A 30 2.40 5.38 -5.67
CA TYR A 30 2.91 4.79 -6.90
C TYR A 30 2.32 3.40 -7.22
N LEU A 31 1.28 2.96 -6.50
CA LEU A 31 0.62 1.68 -6.74
C LEU A 31 -0.65 1.88 -7.59
N THR A 32 -0.83 1.01 -8.57
CA THR A 32 -2.09 0.86 -9.30
C THR A 32 -3.06 -0.04 -8.53
N GLU A 33 -4.35 0.05 -8.84
CA GLU A 33 -5.35 -0.85 -8.26
C GLU A 33 -5.03 -2.33 -8.48
N ALA A 34 -4.46 -2.68 -9.65
CA ALA A 34 -4.06 -4.05 -9.93
C ALA A 34 -2.91 -4.54 -9.04
N GLN A 35 -1.96 -3.67 -8.74
CA GLN A 35 -0.84 -3.94 -7.83
C GLN A 35 -1.32 -4.07 -6.40
N LEU A 36 -2.21 -3.18 -5.94
CA LEU A 36 -2.84 -3.29 -4.62
C LEU A 36 -3.56 -4.63 -4.46
N GLU A 37 -4.35 -5.04 -5.47
CA GLU A 37 -5.03 -6.33 -5.45
C GLU A 37 -4.05 -7.52 -5.34
N ALA A 38 -2.94 -7.49 -6.06
CA ALA A 38 -1.92 -8.53 -5.97
C ALA A 38 -1.28 -8.59 -4.56
N LEU A 39 -0.94 -7.44 -3.98
CA LEU A 39 -0.39 -7.36 -2.62
C LEU A 39 -1.37 -7.87 -1.56
N LEU A 40 -2.66 -7.52 -1.68
CA LEU A 40 -3.70 -7.99 -0.77
C LEU A 40 -3.93 -9.50 -0.91
N ILE A 41 -3.81 -10.06 -2.12
CA ILE A 41 -3.85 -11.52 -2.32
C ILE A 41 -2.66 -12.20 -1.64
N GLU A 42 -1.45 -11.64 -1.74
CA GLU A 42 -0.28 -12.17 -1.03
C GLU A 42 -0.49 -12.13 0.49
N LEU A 43 -0.99 -11.01 1.03
CA LEU A 43 -1.32 -10.87 2.45
C LEU A 43 -2.37 -11.90 2.89
N GLY A 44 -3.48 -12.01 2.14
CA GLY A 44 -4.52 -12.99 2.43
C GLY A 44 -4.03 -14.42 2.31
N SER A 45 -3.12 -14.71 1.38
CA SER A 45 -2.52 -16.04 1.24
C SER A 45 -1.66 -16.41 2.44
N ALA A 46 -0.96 -15.45 3.05
CA ALA A 46 -0.16 -15.67 4.26
C ALA A 46 -1.01 -15.97 5.50
N ASN A 47 -2.24 -15.46 5.54
CA ASN A 47 -3.19 -15.71 6.64
C ASN A 47 -3.89 -17.08 6.52
N LEU A 48 -3.77 -17.76 5.39
CA LEU A 48 -4.32 -19.09 5.24
C LEU A 48 -3.40 -20.11 5.92
N GLY A 49 -3.99 -21.10 6.59
CA GLY A 49 -3.26 -22.28 7.10
C GLY A 49 -2.66 -23.18 6.01
N ARG A 50 -2.68 -22.76 4.74
CA ARG A 50 -2.06 -23.44 3.59
C ARG A 50 -1.45 -22.44 2.63
N ARG A 51 -0.39 -22.85 1.94
CA ARG A 51 0.25 -22.04 0.89
C ARG A 51 -0.53 -22.14 -0.42
N LEU A 52 -1.01 -21.01 -0.93
CA LEU A 52 -1.55 -20.92 -2.28
C LEU A 52 -0.44 -20.94 -3.33
N THR A 53 -0.69 -21.66 -4.42
CA THR A 53 0.14 -21.62 -5.63
C THR A 53 -0.04 -20.29 -6.37
N PHE A 54 0.91 -19.98 -7.27
CA PHE A 54 0.78 -18.79 -8.13
C PHE A 54 -0.42 -18.87 -9.09
N GLU A 55 -0.83 -20.07 -9.48
CA GLU A 55 -2.00 -20.28 -10.35
C GLU A 55 -3.29 -19.91 -9.61
N GLU A 56 -3.48 -20.43 -8.39
CA GLU A 56 -4.65 -20.12 -7.55
C GLU A 56 -4.76 -18.62 -7.25
N LYS A 57 -3.63 -17.95 -6.99
CA LYS A 57 -3.61 -16.49 -6.77
C LYS A 57 -3.99 -15.71 -8.02
N ALA A 58 -3.51 -16.15 -9.18
CA ALA A 58 -3.86 -15.54 -10.46
C ALA A 58 -5.35 -15.75 -10.80
N GLU A 59 -5.90 -16.92 -10.48
CA GLU A 59 -7.32 -17.23 -10.62
C GLU A 59 -8.20 -16.34 -9.72
N ILE A 60 -7.84 -16.18 -8.44
CA ILE A 60 -8.50 -15.22 -7.53
C ILE A 60 -8.51 -13.81 -8.14
N ARG A 61 -7.40 -13.43 -8.76
CA ARG A 61 -7.24 -12.13 -9.41
C ARG A 61 -7.95 -12.02 -10.77
N GLY A 62 -8.39 -13.13 -11.35
CA GLY A 62 -9.04 -13.21 -12.66
C GLY A 62 -8.10 -12.86 -13.82
N VAL A 63 -6.84 -13.31 -13.76
CA VAL A 63 -5.82 -13.07 -14.80
C VAL A 63 -4.95 -14.32 -14.99
N SER A 64 -4.15 -14.39 -16.06
CA SER A 64 -3.18 -15.48 -16.22
C SER A 64 -2.07 -15.42 -15.16
N LYS A 65 -1.47 -16.57 -14.85
CA LYS A 65 -0.30 -16.67 -13.95
C LYS A 65 0.83 -15.71 -14.33
N GLY A 66 1.14 -15.58 -15.61
CA GLY A 66 2.16 -14.66 -16.10
C GLY A 66 1.82 -13.18 -15.87
N ALA A 67 0.55 -12.80 -16.08
CA ALA A 67 0.07 -11.45 -15.80
C ALA A 67 0.14 -11.14 -14.30
N TYR A 68 -0.34 -12.06 -13.44
CA TYR A 68 -0.25 -11.91 -11.99
C TYR A 68 1.20 -11.73 -11.51
N ALA A 69 2.12 -12.59 -11.96
CA ALA A 69 3.52 -12.52 -11.59
C ALA A 69 4.18 -11.20 -12.03
N ARG A 70 3.83 -10.68 -13.22
CA ARG A 70 4.30 -9.35 -13.66
C ARG A 70 3.75 -8.23 -12.79
N THR A 71 2.44 -8.23 -12.50
CA THR A 71 1.82 -7.21 -11.65
C THR A 71 2.42 -7.22 -10.25
N LEU A 72 2.62 -8.39 -9.64
CA LEU A 72 3.24 -8.51 -8.33
C LEU A 72 4.69 -7.99 -8.34
N ARG A 73 5.49 -8.35 -9.35
CA ARG A 73 6.85 -7.85 -9.50
C ARG A 73 6.88 -6.32 -9.60
N GLN A 74 6.00 -5.74 -10.41
CA GLN A 74 5.88 -4.29 -10.56
C GLN A 74 5.48 -3.62 -9.24
N ALA A 75 4.56 -4.23 -8.48
CA ALA A 75 4.16 -3.73 -7.16
C ALA A 75 5.35 -3.67 -6.20
N ILE A 76 6.12 -4.76 -6.12
CA ILE A 76 7.32 -4.85 -5.28
C ILE A 76 8.38 -3.84 -5.71
N GLU A 77 8.58 -3.65 -7.01
CA GLU A 77 9.54 -2.66 -7.52
C GLU A 77 9.13 -1.22 -7.15
N ASN A 78 7.85 -0.88 -7.28
CA ASN A 78 7.34 0.44 -6.90
C ASN A 78 7.50 0.68 -5.38
N ILE A 79 7.28 -0.35 -4.54
CA ILE A 79 7.53 -0.26 -3.09
C ILE A 79 9.01 -0.02 -2.82
N LYS A 80 9.90 -0.81 -3.41
CA LYS A 80 11.36 -0.66 -3.25
C LYS A 80 11.80 0.75 -3.63
N ARG A 81 11.41 1.22 -4.81
CA ARG A 81 11.76 2.58 -5.28
C ARG A 81 11.25 3.65 -4.31
N SER A 82 10.02 3.52 -3.82
CA SER A 82 9.47 4.48 -2.84
C SER A 82 10.28 4.52 -1.54
N ILE A 83 10.71 3.35 -1.02
CA ILE A 83 11.58 3.27 0.16
C ILE A 83 12.94 3.91 -0.11
N TYR A 84 13.57 3.58 -1.24
CA TYR A 84 14.86 4.16 -1.61
C TYR A 84 14.77 5.66 -1.90
N THR A 85 13.62 6.18 -2.34
CA THR A 85 13.38 7.62 -2.43
C THR A 85 13.40 8.27 -1.05
N ILE A 86 12.75 7.69 -0.04
CA ILE A 86 12.81 8.20 1.34
C ILE A 86 14.26 8.18 1.84
N PHE A 87 14.99 7.09 1.63
CA PHE A 87 16.40 6.99 2.01
C PHE A 87 17.28 8.03 1.32
N LEU A 88 17.07 8.26 0.02
CA LEU A 88 17.82 9.26 -0.72
C LEU A 88 17.55 10.67 -0.17
N LEU A 89 16.29 11.00 0.11
CA LEU A 89 15.92 12.32 0.63
C LEU A 89 16.48 12.57 2.03
N GLU A 90 16.47 11.56 2.90
CA GLU A 90 17.08 11.63 4.23
C GLU A 90 18.61 11.74 4.14
N TYR A 91 19.25 10.91 3.32
CA TYR A 91 20.70 10.96 3.08
C TYR A 91 21.19 12.32 2.56
N LEU A 92 20.38 13.00 1.73
CA LEU A 92 20.70 14.34 1.21
C LEU A 92 20.34 15.47 2.19
N GLY A 93 19.71 15.17 3.33
CA GLY A 93 19.21 16.18 4.27
C GLY A 93 17.98 16.95 3.78
N VAL A 94 17.32 16.48 2.71
CA VAL A 94 16.07 17.07 2.19
C VAL A 94 14.89 16.70 3.09
N LEU A 95 14.89 15.48 3.62
CA LEU A 95 13.93 15.00 4.61
C LEU A 95 14.63 14.85 5.97
N GLY A 96 14.25 15.67 6.95
CA GLY A 96 14.82 15.60 8.31
C GLY A 96 14.24 14.47 9.17
N GLU A 97 14.91 14.18 10.28
CA GLU A 97 14.47 13.16 11.26
C GLU A 97 13.06 13.43 11.81
N GLU A 98 12.74 14.69 12.10
CA GLU A 98 11.41 15.10 12.57
C GLU A 98 10.31 14.76 11.55
N ALA A 99 10.58 14.98 10.25
CA ALA A 99 9.64 14.67 9.19
C ALA A 99 9.46 13.15 9.02
N LEU A 100 10.53 12.37 9.13
CA LEU A 100 10.44 10.90 9.08
C LEU A 100 9.65 10.34 10.28
N SER A 101 9.87 10.89 11.48
CA SER A 101 9.11 10.55 12.68
C SER A 101 7.62 10.85 12.52
N ALA A 102 7.29 12.05 12.03
CA ALA A 102 5.92 12.46 11.76
C ALA A 102 5.23 11.57 10.71
N ILE A 103 5.95 11.12 9.66
CA ILE A 103 5.42 10.16 8.68
C ILE A 103 5.04 8.83 9.35
N LEU A 104 5.89 8.30 10.23
CA LEU A 104 5.62 7.06 10.95
C LEU A 104 4.46 7.19 11.94
N GLU A 105 4.40 8.31 12.68
CA GLU A 105 3.31 8.58 13.60
C GLU A 105 1.97 8.74 12.86
N ALA A 106 1.95 9.49 11.76
CA ALA A 106 0.77 9.65 10.93
C ALA A 106 0.26 8.32 10.37
N ALA A 107 1.16 7.42 9.95
CA ALA A 107 0.79 6.08 9.49
C ALA A 107 0.16 5.25 10.63
N ASN A 108 0.67 5.37 11.86
CA ASN A 108 0.10 4.72 13.03
C ASN A 108 -1.28 5.27 13.40
N LEU A 109 -1.49 6.58 13.28
CA LEU A 109 -2.80 7.22 13.48
C LEU A 109 -3.83 6.70 12.45
N LEU A 110 -3.46 6.58 11.17
CA LEU A 110 -4.33 5.98 10.14
C LEU A 110 -4.71 4.54 10.48
N LYS A 111 -3.75 3.73 10.94
CA LYS A 111 -4.01 2.34 11.33
C LYS A 111 -5.02 2.24 12.49
N ARG A 112 -5.10 3.26 13.34
CA ARG A 112 -6.05 3.35 14.47
C ARG A 112 -7.38 4.04 14.09
N GLY A 113 -7.56 4.44 12.83
CA GLY A 113 -8.75 5.15 12.37
C GLY A 113 -8.78 6.64 12.69
N ARG A 114 -7.67 7.22 13.18
CA ARG A 114 -7.55 8.66 13.52
C ARG A 114 -7.13 9.46 12.28
N VAL A 115 -7.99 9.48 11.26
CA VAL A 115 -7.67 10.02 9.92
C VAL A 115 -7.35 11.50 9.97
N ASP A 116 -8.19 12.32 10.62
CA ASP A 116 -8.01 13.78 10.65
C ASP A 116 -6.69 14.20 11.31
N GLU A 117 -6.27 13.48 12.36
CA GLU A 117 -5.01 13.74 13.05
C GLU A 117 -3.81 13.37 12.20
N SER A 118 -3.89 12.25 11.47
CA SER A 118 -2.85 11.86 10.52
C SER A 118 -2.68 12.91 9.42
N VAL A 119 -3.78 13.41 8.85
CA VAL A 119 -3.74 14.43 7.78
C VAL A 119 -3.12 15.73 8.30
N ARG A 120 -3.51 16.18 9.50
CA ARG A 120 -2.91 17.38 10.12
C ARG A 120 -1.41 17.23 10.30
N LEU A 121 -0.97 16.13 10.93
CA LEU A 121 0.44 15.88 11.19
C LEU A 121 1.28 15.85 9.90
N ILE A 122 0.77 15.20 8.85
CA ILE A 122 1.46 15.15 7.55
C ILE A 122 1.50 16.51 6.86
N SER A 123 0.43 17.32 6.95
CA SER A 123 0.37 18.63 6.31
C SER A 123 1.43 19.60 6.84
N ASP A 124 1.88 19.41 8.09
CA ASP A 124 2.88 20.24 8.72
C ASP A 124 4.31 19.90 8.26
N VAL A 125 4.56 18.65 7.84
CA VAL A 125 5.90 18.15 7.47
C VAL A 125 6.08 17.91 5.97
N MET A 126 5.00 17.92 5.19
CA MET A 126 5.10 17.72 3.75
C MET A 126 5.78 18.91 3.07
N PRO A 127 6.68 18.68 2.11
CA PRO A 127 7.22 19.73 1.27
C PRO A 127 6.07 20.51 0.63
N ARG A 128 6.00 21.81 0.91
CA ARG A 128 4.98 22.68 0.31
C ARG A 128 5.34 22.95 -1.14
N ASP A 129 4.31 23.01 -1.97
CA ASP A 129 4.47 23.41 -3.36
C ASP A 129 4.96 24.86 -3.37
N ILE A 130 6.19 25.09 -3.82
CA ILE A 130 6.84 26.41 -3.79
C ILE A 130 6.30 27.32 -4.91
N THR A 131 5.46 26.75 -5.78
CA THR A 131 4.88 27.40 -6.97
C THR A 131 3.39 27.74 -6.85
N ALA A 132 2.80 27.59 -5.66
CA ALA A 132 1.39 27.93 -5.40
C ALA A 132 1.21 29.33 -4.81
#